data_AF-A0A845QJZ7-F1
#
_entry.id   AF-A0A845QJZ7-F1
#
_cell.length_a   1.000
_cell.length_b   1.000
_cell.length_c   1.000
_cell.angle_alpha   90.00
_cell.angle_beta   90.00
_cell.angle_gamma   90.00
#
_symmetry.space_group_name_H-M   'P 1'
#
loop_
_entity.id
_entity.type
_entity.pdbx_description
1 polymer ?
#
loop_
_entity_poly.entity_id
_entity_poly.type
_entity_poly.pdbx_seq_one_letter_code
_entity_poly.pdbx_strand_id
1 'polypeptide(L)'
;MVENNLYGLDIDDRAGQLAYFSVMMEARKYNRRALNGDLEPKVMAIEETKFMTGEMISYVANGDKALQEDLTYLKTVFDDGKEYGSILTVKSLDFVRIYSRLSELETVVPENLLDQLVHDQALSHLKPIIMQAEILSGKFDAVITNPPYMGGSGMDARLSKYVKDHYPDSKSDLFAVFIERCKEMTAVNRYQAMITQHAWMFLSSYEKLRGKLLNVDTINMAHLGARAFEEIGGEVVQTTSFVMQKRQIKGFKGTYCRLIEPTTQQGKEDMFLAGENRYESQQANFAKIPGSPVAYWVGEDKVKYFVHNMEAVLNCKTGLICGNNEKYIRHWYEVKDDKICLNCMSLGDGSIENVNKWFPYNHGGERRRWYGNHNDVVNLQNSGESIKKEKGAMMRNSDFYFKSGITWNRVGSGKKFAARVALEGFVFDDVSPSGFLYDKMYYSILGYMNSKVFQEYLQIFCTALKTEIGHIQKVPYLMSKHELTNKVVKNSVDLLKTDWDSYEASWDFKKHPLV
;
A
#
# COMPACT_ATOMS: atom_id res chain seq x y z
N MET A 1 -4.39 -4.69 39.21
CA MET A 1 -4.06 -3.91 37.99
C MET A 1 -3.53 -4.83 36.90
N VAL A 2 -2.44 -5.58 37.12
CA VAL A 2 -1.85 -6.47 36.10
C VAL A 2 -2.82 -7.57 35.65
N GLU A 3 -3.43 -8.29 36.59
CA GLU A 3 -4.31 -9.45 36.30
C GLU A 3 -5.60 -9.10 35.53
N ASN A 4 -6.20 -7.95 35.85
CA ASN A 4 -7.53 -7.57 35.34
C ASN A 4 -7.49 -6.51 34.23
N ASN A 5 -6.36 -5.84 34.00
CA ASN A 5 -6.29 -4.71 33.06
C ASN A 5 -5.21 -4.88 31.98
N LEU A 6 -4.32 -5.88 32.09
CA LEU A 6 -3.25 -6.11 31.12
C LEU A 6 -3.40 -7.49 30.49
N TYR A 7 -3.47 -7.50 29.16
CA TYR A 7 -3.63 -8.69 28.35
C TYR A 7 -2.62 -8.63 27.21
N GLY A 8 -1.90 -9.72 26.97
CA GLY A 8 -0.84 -9.78 25.97
C GLY A 8 -0.80 -11.14 25.30
N LEU A 9 -0.72 -11.13 23.97
CA LEU A 9 -0.56 -12.31 23.15
C LEU A 9 0.64 -12.11 22.24
N ASP A 10 1.54 -13.08 22.22
CA ASP A 10 2.64 -13.17 21.26
C ASP A 10 2.54 -14.49 20.48
N ILE A 11 3.14 -14.58 19.31
CA ILE A 11 3.19 -15.82 18.53
C ILE A 11 4.40 -16.68 18.94
N ASP A 12 5.46 -16.06 19.43
CA ASP A 12 6.69 -16.73 19.83
C ASP A 12 6.72 -17.04 21.34
N ASP A 13 7.03 -18.29 21.69
CA ASP A 13 7.03 -18.77 23.07
C ASP A 13 8.03 -18.02 23.94
N ARG A 14 9.21 -17.70 23.39
CA ARG A 14 10.27 -17.02 24.12
C ARG A 14 9.93 -15.55 24.31
N ALA A 15 9.38 -14.90 23.30
CA ALA A 15 8.89 -13.52 23.40
C ALA A 15 7.78 -13.41 24.45
N GLY A 16 6.80 -14.32 24.43
CA GLY A 16 5.75 -14.41 25.45
C GLY A 16 6.30 -14.58 26.87
N GLN A 17 7.26 -15.49 27.07
CA GLN A 17 7.92 -15.70 28.36
C GLN A 17 8.69 -14.47 28.85
N LEU A 18 9.43 -13.80 27.96
CA LEU A 18 10.17 -12.58 28.29
C LEU A 18 9.24 -11.42 28.64
N ALA A 19 8.13 -11.29 27.92
CA ALA A 19 7.10 -10.29 28.21
C ALA A 19 6.44 -10.56 29.58
N TYR A 20 6.04 -11.81 29.85
CA TYR A 20 5.50 -12.21 31.14
C TYR A 20 6.49 -11.92 32.28
N PHE A 21 7.75 -12.32 32.11
CA PHE A 21 8.81 -12.07 33.10
C PHE A 21 8.97 -10.56 33.37
N SER A 22 9.02 -9.74 32.32
CA SER A 22 9.16 -8.28 32.44
C SER A 22 8.00 -7.65 33.22
N VAL A 23 6.77 -8.08 32.94
CA VAL A 23 5.57 -7.64 33.67
C VAL A 23 5.65 -8.07 35.14
N MET A 24 6.06 -9.30 35.41
CA MET A 24 6.22 -9.80 36.79
C MET A 24 7.32 -9.06 37.57
N MET A 25 8.43 -8.71 36.91
CA MET A 25 9.50 -7.92 37.54
C MET A 25 9.04 -6.50 37.88
N GLU A 26 8.31 -5.84 36.98
CA GLU A 26 7.75 -4.52 37.27
C GLU A 26 6.68 -4.61 38.38
N ALA A 27 5.85 -5.66 38.38
CA ALA A 27 4.90 -5.89 39.48
C ALA A 27 5.62 -6.09 40.82
N ARG A 28 6.75 -6.81 40.84
CA ARG A 28 7.53 -7.04 42.06
C ARG A 28 8.12 -5.78 42.67
N LYS A 29 8.47 -4.78 41.84
CA LYS A 29 8.93 -3.47 42.30
C LYS A 29 7.92 -2.81 43.24
N TYR A 30 6.62 -3.00 43.00
CA TYR A 30 5.55 -2.47 43.85
C TYR A 30 5.09 -3.46 44.93
N ASN A 31 5.18 -4.76 44.69
CA ASN A 31 4.78 -5.79 45.65
C ASN A 31 5.84 -6.90 45.79
N ARG A 32 6.55 -6.92 46.93
CA ARG A 32 7.55 -7.94 47.27
C ARG A 32 7.01 -9.38 47.36
N ARG A 33 5.69 -9.60 47.33
CA ARG A 33 5.09 -10.93 47.27
C ARG A 33 4.62 -11.32 45.86
N ALA A 34 4.80 -10.47 44.84
CA ALA A 34 4.32 -10.74 43.48
C ALA A 34 4.87 -12.03 42.85
N LEU A 35 6.05 -12.50 43.25
CA LEU A 35 6.62 -13.78 42.80
C LEU A 35 6.29 -14.97 43.70
N ASN A 36 5.70 -14.70 44.87
CA ASN A 36 5.43 -15.70 45.91
C ASN A 36 3.91 -15.91 46.10
N GLY A 37 3.07 -15.32 45.26
CA GLY A 37 1.62 -15.32 45.41
C GLY A 37 0.91 -15.63 44.09
N ASP A 38 -0.42 -15.59 44.13
CA ASP A 38 -1.34 -16.08 43.08
C ASP A 38 -1.51 -15.12 41.88
N LEU A 39 -0.50 -14.28 41.57
CA LEU A 39 -0.63 -13.34 40.47
C LEU A 39 -0.51 -14.08 39.13
N GLU A 40 -1.59 -14.09 38.35
CA GLU A 40 -1.65 -14.74 37.02
C GLU A 40 -1.85 -13.68 35.91
N PRO A 41 -0.78 -12.98 35.46
CA PRO A 41 -0.88 -12.07 34.32
C PRO A 41 -1.36 -12.79 33.06
N LYS A 42 -2.30 -12.17 32.35
CA LYS A 42 -2.83 -12.68 31.07
C LYS A 42 -1.91 -12.32 29.89
N VAL A 43 -0.62 -12.62 30.03
CA VAL A 43 0.43 -12.38 29.02
C VAL A 43 1.02 -13.74 28.65
N MET A 44 0.82 -14.17 27.41
CA MET A 44 1.15 -15.54 26.99
C MET A 44 1.44 -15.64 25.49
N ALA A 45 2.13 -16.71 25.12
CA ALA A 45 2.26 -17.10 23.72
C ALA A 45 0.99 -17.82 23.26
N ILE A 46 0.60 -17.61 22.00
CA ILE A 46 -0.57 -18.26 21.41
C ILE A 46 -0.27 -19.74 21.23
N GLU A 47 -1.22 -20.59 21.60
CA GLU A 47 -1.09 -22.04 21.50
C GLU A 47 -1.89 -22.60 20.32
N GLU A 48 -1.64 -23.86 19.97
CA GLU A 48 -2.40 -24.59 18.94
C GLU A 48 -3.08 -25.85 19.49
N THR A 49 -4.17 -26.26 18.85
CA THR A 49 -5.07 -27.32 19.36
C THR A 49 -4.88 -28.68 18.69
N LYS A 50 -3.68 -28.94 18.15
CA LYS A 50 -3.36 -30.24 17.51
C LYS A 50 -3.47 -31.41 18.49
N PHE A 51 -3.24 -31.17 19.78
CA PHE A 51 -3.39 -32.18 20.84
C PHE A 51 -4.86 -32.54 21.13
N MET A 52 -5.83 -31.66 20.81
CA MET A 52 -7.23 -31.91 21.12
C MET A 52 -7.80 -33.01 20.22
N THR A 53 -8.05 -34.20 20.76
CA THR A 53 -8.71 -35.30 20.04
C THR A 53 -10.22 -35.26 20.24
N GLY A 54 -10.98 -35.99 19.39
CA GLY A 54 -12.43 -36.14 19.58
C GLY A 54 -12.79 -36.84 20.89
N GLU A 55 -11.92 -37.75 21.35
CA GLU A 55 -12.02 -38.43 22.64
C GLU A 55 -11.85 -37.46 23.81
N MET A 56 -10.81 -36.62 23.77
CA MET A 56 -10.58 -35.57 24.76
C MET A 56 -11.76 -34.59 24.83
N ILE A 57 -12.25 -34.13 23.68
CA ILE A 57 -13.41 -33.24 23.62
C ILE A 57 -14.64 -33.90 24.26
N SER A 58 -14.88 -35.18 23.97
CA SER A 58 -16.02 -35.93 24.52
C SER A 58 -15.89 -36.16 26.02
N TYR A 59 -14.68 -36.47 26.51
CA TYR A 59 -14.36 -36.65 27.93
C TYR A 59 -14.59 -35.36 28.72
N VAL A 60 -14.06 -34.24 28.23
CA VAL A 60 -14.23 -32.93 28.88
C VAL A 60 -15.69 -32.50 28.84
N ALA A 61 -16.38 -32.69 27.70
CA ALA A 61 -17.79 -32.35 27.56
C ALA A 61 -18.71 -33.20 28.45
N ASN A 62 -18.36 -34.47 28.72
CA ASN A 62 -19.11 -35.39 29.58
C ASN A 62 -20.63 -35.41 29.30
N GLY A 63 -21.01 -35.42 28.02
CA GLY A 63 -22.42 -35.43 27.59
C GLY A 63 -23.08 -34.05 27.45
N ASP A 64 -22.42 -32.95 27.87
CA ASP A 64 -22.88 -31.60 27.57
C ASP A 64 -22.61 -31.26 26.09
N LYS A 65 -23.67 -31.34 25.28
CA LYS A 65 -23.60 -31.06 23.84
C LYS A 65 -23.11 -29.66 23.52
N ALA A 66 -23.51 -28.66 24.30
CA ALA A 66 -23.17 -27.29 24.00
C ALA A 66 -21.70 -27.00 24.36
N LEU A 67 -21.19 -27.59 25.43
CA LEU A 67 -19.75 -27.58 25.72
C LEU A 67 -18.95 -28.33 24.66
N GLN A 68 -19.45 -29.47 24.18
CA GLN A 68 -18.82 -30.24 23.10
C GLN A 68 -18.68 -29.41 21.81
N GLU A 69 -19.73 -28.68 21.44
CA GLU A 69 -19.72 -27.77 20.29
C GLU A 69 -18.70 -26.63 20.47
N ASP A 70 -18.61 -26.02 21.64
CA ASP A 70 -17.66 -24.95 21.93
C ASP A 70 -16.21 -25.44 21.89
N LEU A 71 -15.91 -26.61 22.48
CA LEU A 71 -14.58 -27.22 22.43
C LEU A 71 -14.19 -27.65 21.01
N THR A 72 -15.13 -28.17 20.22
CA THR A 72 -14.91 -28.50 18.81
C THR A 72 -14.62 -27.25 17.97
N TYR A 73 -15.34 -26.17 18.25
CA TYR A 73 -15.07 -24.87 17.63
C TYR A 73 -13.68 -24.35 17.99
N LEU A 74 -13.30 -24.35 19.28
CA LEU A 74 -11.97 -23.94 19.73
C LEU A 74 -10.86 -24.78 19.07
N LYS A 75 -11.06 -26.10 18.98
CA LYS A 75 -10.14 -26.99 18.27
C LYS A 75 -9.93 -26.53 16.82
N THR A 76 -10.99 -26.10 16.13
CA THR A 76 -10.90 -25.69 14.73
C THR A 76 -10.25 -24.33 14.57
N VAL A 77 -10.57 -23.37 15.44
CA VAL A 77 -10.03 -22.00 15.35
C VAL A 77 -8.53 -21.96 15.66
N PHE A 78 -8.08 -22.73 16.64
CA PHE A 78 -6.69 -22.74 17.08
C PHE A 78 -5.85 -23.86 16.42
N ASP A 79 -6.37 -24.59 15.42
CA ASP A 79 -5.66 -25.74 14.83
C ASP A 79 -4.27 -25.36 14.28
N ASP A 80 -4.20 -24.21 13.61
CA ASP A 80 -2.96 -23.55 13.16
C ASP A 80 -2.71 -22.26 13.96
N GLY A 81 -2.98 -22.25 15.27
CA GLY A 81 -2.87 -21.05 16.11
C GLY A 81 -1.49 -20.40 16.09
N LYS A 82 -0.42 -21.21 16.02
CA LYS A 82 0.98 -20.76 15.90
C LYS A 82 1.33 -20.16 14.52
N GLU A 83 0.49 -20.35 13.51
CA GLU A 83 0.66 -19.73 12.17
C GLU A 83 -0.03 -18.37 12.11
N TYR A 84 -1.25 -18.29 12.65
CA TYR A 84 -2.08 -17.09 12.53
C TYR A 84 -1.82 -16.09 13.67
N GLY A 85 -1.49 -16.57 14.86
CA GLY A 85 -1.32 -15.71 16.03
C GLY A 85 -2.58 -14.91 16.34
N SER A 86 -2.43 -13.65 16.77
CA SER A 86 -3.54 -12.86 17.31
C SER A 86 -4.52 -12.32 16.27
N ILE A 87 -4.29 -12.58 14.97
CA ILE A 87 -5.25 -12.26 13.91
C ILE A 87 -6.45 -13.23 13.91
N LEU A 88 -6.39 -14.30 14.71
CA LEU A 88 -7.50 -15.20 14.96
C LEU A 88 -8.74 -14.46 15.47
N THR A 89 -9.89 -14.78 14.87
CA THR A 89 -11.19 -14.27 15.28
C THR A 89 -11.98 -15.34 16.02
N VAL A 90 -12.27 -15.08 17.29
CA VAL A 90 -12.99 -16.01 18.18
C VAL A 90 -14.38 -15.45 18.46
N LYS A 91 -15.43 -16.27 18.31
CA LYS A 91 -16.81 -15.91 18.68
C LYS A 91 -16.94 -15.83 20.20
N SER A 92 -17.95 -15.10 20.69
CA SER A 92 -18.28 -15.14 22.11
C SER A 92 -18.71 -16.57 22.50
N LEU A 93 -18.10 -17.11 23.55
CA LEU A 93 -18.42 -18.41 24.15
C LEU A 93 -18.95 -18.24 25.56
N ASP A 94 -19.57 -19.29 26.11
CA ASP A 94 -19.88 -19.36 27.53
C ASP A 94 -18.64 -19.78 28.33
N PHE A 95 -17.71 -18.83 28.51
CA PHE A 95 -16.48 -19.07 29.25
C PHE A 95 -16.74 -19.48 30.71
N VAL A 96 -17.85 -19.02 31.31
CA VAL A 96 -18.23 -19.41 32.68
C VAL A 96 -18.51 -20.90 32.76
N ARG A 97 -19.25 -21.46 31.80
CA ARG A 97 -19.48 -22.91 31.70
C ARG A 97 -18.18 -23.68 31.51
N ILE A 98 -17.33 -23.21 30.60
CA ILE A 98 -16.06 -23.89 30.28
C ILE A 98 -15.14 -23.92 31.52
N TYR A 99 -14.98 -22.80 32.22
CA TYR A 99 -14.16 -22.72 33.43
C TYR A 99 -14.74 -23.54 34.59
N SER A 100 -16.07 -23.55 34.75
CA SER A 100 -16.74 -24.40 35.74
C SER A 100 -16.40 -25.87 35.50
N ARG A 101 -16.45 -26.33 34.23
CA ARG A 101 -16.11 -27.70 33.90
C ARG A 101 -14.63 -28.03 34.14
N LEU A 102 -13.72 -27.12 33.83
CA LEU A 102 -12.29 -27.32 34.16
C LEU A 102 -12.08 -27.45 35.67
N SER A 103 -12.76 -26.63 36.48
CA SER A 103 -12.67 -26.68 37.94
C SER A 103 -13.23 -27.99 38.49
N GLU A 104 -14.30 -28.52 37.90
CA GLU A 104 -14.81 -29.85 38.25
C GLU A 104 -13.77 -30.94 37.93
N LEU A 105 -13.14 -30.88 36.75
CA LEU A 105 -12.13 -31.85 36.36
C LEU A 105 -10.96 -31.91 37.34
N GLU A 106 -10.52 -30.80 37.92
CA GLU A 106 -9.45 -30.79 38.94
C GLU A 106 -9.76 -31.67 40.18
N THR A 107 -11.04 -31.99 40.42
CA THR A 107 -11.48 -32.84 41.54
C THR A 107 -11.83 -34.28 41.16
N VAL A 108 -11.92 -34.58 39.85
CA VAL A 108 -12.31 -35.90 39.35
C VAL A 108 -11.11 -36.83 39.35
N VAL A 109 -11.29 -38.07 39.84
CA VAL A 109 -10.28 -39.13 39.73
C VAL A 109 -10.62 -40.01 38.53
N PRO A 110 -9.76 -40.09 37.50
CA PRO A 110 -9.96 -40.97 36.34
C PRO A 110 -10.05 -42.45 36.71
N GLU A 111 -10.94 -43.20 36.06
CA GLU A 111 -11.19 -44.62 36.38
C GLU A 111 -10.14 -45.57 35.78
N ASN A 112 -9.49 -45.17 34.69
CA ASN A 112 -8.51 -45.99 33.97
C ASN A 112 -7.34 -45.16 33.43
N LEU A 113 -6.28 -45.82 32.99
CA LEU A 113 -5.04 -45.19 32.53
C LEU A 113 -5.24 -44.29 31.29
N LEU A 114 -6.18 -44.64 30.40
CA LEU A 114 -6.46 -43.86 29.20
C LEU A 114 -7.15 -42.54 29.58
N ASP A 115 -8.16 -42.62 30.45
CA ASP A 115 -8.84 -41.43 30.99
C ASP A 115 -7.88 -40.56 31.80
N GLN A 116 -6.94 -41.16 32.54
CA GLN A 116 -5.91 -40.41 33.28
C GLN A 116 -5.06 -39.57 32.33
N LEU A 117 -4.62 -40.13 31.21
CA LEU A 117 -3.81 -39.42 30.23
C LEU A 117 -4.59 -38.27 29.56
N VAL A 118 -5.85 -38.51 29.20
CA VAL A 118 -6.73 -37.48 28.62
C VAL A 118 -7.00 -36.36 29.62
N HIS A 119 -7.23 -36.73 30.88
CA HIS A 119 -7.46 -35.80 31.98
C HIS A 119 -6.28 -34.88 32.23
N ASP A 120 -5.06 -35.44 32.35
CA ASP A 120 -3.85 -34.67 32.60
C ASP A 120 -3.54 -33.70 31.44
N GLN A 121 -3.78 -34.11 30.19
CA GLN A 121 -3.67 -33.25 29.01
C GLN A 121 -4.71 -32.12 29.02
N ALA A 122 -5.94 -32.40 29.44
CA ALA A 122 -7.01 -31.40 29.52
C ALA A 122 -6.67 -30.29 30.52
N LEU A 123 -6.26 -30.66 31.73
CA LEU A 123 -5.87 -29.69 32.75
C LEU A 123 -4.62 -28.88 32.36
N SER A 124 -3.65 -29.53 31.72
CA SER A 124 -2.38 -28.87 31.37
C SER A 124 -2.47 -27.90 30.19
N HIS A 125 -3.36 -28.15 29.22
CA HIS A 125 -3.32 -27.45 27.93
C HIS A 125 -4.60 -26.71 27.54
N LEU A 126 -5.77 -27.04 28.12
CA LEU A 126 -7.00 -26.31 27.78
C LEU A 126 -7.07 -24.94 28.43
N LYS A 127 -6.62 -24.78 29.68
CA LYS A 127 -6.69 -23.49 30.39
C LYS A 127 -6.04 -22.35 29.57
N PRO A 128 -4.81 -22.49 29.02
CA PRO A 128 -4.23 -21.48 28.14
C PRO A 128 -5.08 -21.18 26.91
N ILE A 129 -5.57 -22.20 26.19
CA ILE A 129 -6.41 -22.01 24.99
C ILE A 129 -7.68 -21.23 25.31
N ILE A 130 -8.34 -21.55 26.42
CA ILE A 130 -9.58 -20.89 26.85
C ILE A 130 -9.31 -19.43 27.24
N MET A 131 -8.20 -19.17 27.96
CA MET A 131 -7.79 -17.80 28.28
C MET A 131 -7.50 -16.99 27.02
N GLN A 132 -6.79 -17.56 26.04
CA GLN A 132 -6.50 -16.90 24.77
C GLN A 132 -7.79 -16.63 23.97
N ALA A 133 -8.72 -17.58 23.96
CA ALA A 133 -10.03 -17.42 23.33
C ALA A 133 -10.86 -16.31 23.99
N GLU A 134 -10.85 -16.21 25.32
CA GLU A 134 -11.47 -15.12 26.08
C GLU A 134 -10.88 -13.77 25.67
N ILE A 135 -9.54 -13.67 25.62
CA ILE A 135 -8.84 -12.43 25.23
C ILE A 135 -9.19 -12.02 23.79
N LEU A 136 -9.14 -12.97 22.85
CA LEU A 136 -9.38 -12.70 21.42
C LEU A 136 -10.86 -12.38 21.12
N SER A 137 -11.81 -12.85 21.92
CA SER A 137 -13.23 -12.50 21.79
C SER A 137 -13.59 -11.19 22.49
N GLY A 138 -12.75 -10.74 23.43
CA GLY A 138 -12.95 -9.57 24.28
C GLY A 138 -12.99 -8.21 23.57
N LYS A 139 -13.32 -7.18 24.36
CA LYS A 139 -13.28 -5.77 23.97
C LYS A 139 -12.52 -4.96 25.02
N PHE A 140 -11.66 -4.05 24.58
CA PHE A 140 -10.71 -3.34 25.43
C PHE A 140 -10.83 -1.81 25.31
N ASP A 141 -10.44 -1.10 26.37
CA ASP A 141 -10.37 0.36 26.42
C ASP A 141 -9.19 0.94 25.63
N ALA A 142 -8.11 0.16 25.50
CA ALA A 142 -6.95 0.48 24.71
C ALA A 142 -6.39 -0.81 24.07
N VAL A 143 -6.18 -0.79 22.75
CA VAL A 143 -5.49 -1.85 22.02
C VAL A 143 -4.25 -1.27 21.38
N ILE A 144 -3.08 -1.82 21.72
CA ILE A 144 -1.78 -1.24 21.35
C ILE A 144 -0.91 -2.32 20.72
N THR A 145 -0.30 -2.05 19.57
CA THR A 145 0.66 -2.99 18.97
C THR A 145 1.64 -2.33 17.99
N ASN A 146 2.82 -2.94 17.86
CA ASN A 146 3.70 -2.81 16.71
C ASN A 146 3.61 -4.14 15.93
N PRO A 147 2.73 -4.24 14.93
CA PRO A 147 2.44 -5.52 14.27
C PRO A 147 3.59 -5.94 13.34
N PRO A 148 3.67 -7.22 12.95
CA PRO A 148 4.65 -7.68 11.97
C PRO A 148 4.46 -7.01 10.61
N TYR A 149 5.59 -6.66 9.97
CA TYR A 149 5.63 -6.05 8.64
C TYR A 149 5.95 -7.14 7.62
N MET A 150 4.92 -7.71 6.99
CA MET A 150 5.03 -8.87 6.14
C MET A 150 4.06 -8.74 4.97
N GLY A 151 4.58 -8.30 3.82
CA GLY A 151 3.83 -8.26 2.58
C GLY A 151 3.41 -9.65 2.13
N GLY A 152 2.40 -9.74 1.26
CA GLY A 152 1.82 -11.02 0.85
C GLY A 152 2.77 -12.07 0.26
N SER A 153 3.97 -11.69 -0.22
CA SER A 153 5.00 -12.63 -0.68
C SER A 153 5.78 -13.31 0.45
N GLY A 154 5.74 -12.76 1.66
CA GLY A 154 6.35 -13.34 2.86
C GLY A 154 5.40 -14.28 3.62
N MET A 155 4.11 -14.29 3.27
CA MET A 155 3.13 -15.18 3.89
C MET A 155 3.19 -16.57 3.24
N ASP A 156 3.13 -17.62 4.05
CA ASP A 156 3.01 -18.97 3.55
C ASP A 156 1.63 -19.21 2.88
N ALA A 157 1.42 -20.40 2.30
CA ALA A 157 0.16 -20.70 1.60
C ALA A 157 -1.06 -20.69 2.54
N ARG A 158 -0.90 -21.12 3.80
CA ARG A 158 -2.00 -21.20 4.78
C ARG A 158 -2.37 -19.80 5.28
N LEU A 159 -1.41 -19.03 5.75
CA LEU A 159 -1.59 -17.65 6.19
C LEU A 159 -2.12 -16.77 5.05
N SER A 160 -1.58 -16.91 3.84
CA SER A 160 -2.07 -16.16 2.66
C SER A 160 -3.53 -16.47 2.36
N LYS A 161 -3.95 -17.73 2.50
CA LYS A 161 -5.35 -18.13 2.34
C LYS A 161 -6.22 -17.55 3.45
N TYR A 162 -5.83 -17.72 4.71
CA TYR A 162 -6.56 -17.18 5.87
C TYR A 162 -6.78 -15.67 5.75
N VAL A 163 -5.71 -14.91 5.47
CA VAL A 163 -5.77 -13.45 5.33
C VAL A 163 -6.67 -13.03 4.15
N LYS A 164 -6.68 -13.77 3.03
CA LYS A 164 -7.58 -13.49 1.89
C LYS A 164 -9.04 -13.74 2.22
N ASP A 165 -9.32 -14.79 2.98
CA ASP A 165 -10.68 -15.23 3.31
C ASP A 165 -11.29 -14.35 4.41
N HIS A 166 -10.50 -13.95 5.41
CA HIS A 166 -10.97 -13.20 6.57
C HIS A 166 -10.75 -11.69 6.48
N TYR A 167 -9.70 -11.24 5.77
CA TYR A 167 -9.29 -9.83 5.71
C TYR A 167 -9.06 -9.32 4.28
N PRO A 168 -10.05 -9.47 3.36
CA PRO A 168 -9.86 -9.21 1.93
C PRO A 168 -9.47 -7.77 1.56
N ASP A 169 -9.73 -6.81 2.45
CA ASP A 169 -9.50 -5.37 2.24
C ASP A 169 -8.18 -4.86 2.83
N SER A 170 -7.50 -5.67 3.64
CA SER A 170 -6.19 -5.38 4.23
C SER A 170 -5.14 -6.45 3.94
N LYS A 171 -5.48 -7.49 3.18
CA LYS A 171 -4.65 -8.67 2.84
C LYS A 171 -3.28 -8.42 2.21
N SER A 172 -2.95 -7.18 1.86
CA SER A 172 -1.69 -6.87 1.19
C SER A 172 -0.48 -6.98 2.12
N ASP A 173 -0.67 -6.76 3.43
CA ASP A 173 0.38 -6.87 4.45
C ASP A 173 -0.23 -7.15 5.83
N LEU A 174 0.46 -7.91 6.69
CA LEU A 174 -0.02 -8.22 8.03
C LEU A 174 -0.23 -6.96 8.89
N PHE A 175 0.61 -5.92 8.77
CA PHE A 175 0.38 -4.71 9.58
C PHE A 175 -1.02 -4.12 9.33
N ALA A 176 -1.53 -4.25 8.10
CA ALA A 176 -2.82 -3.74 7.70
C ALA A 176 -3.96 -4.63 8.24
N VAL A 177 -3.75 -5.95 8.28
CA VAL A 177 -4.67 -6.89 8.93
C VAL A 177 -4.81 -6.54 10.41
N PHE A 178 -3.69 -6.24 11.09
CA PHE A 178 -3.70 -5.83 12.48
C PHE A 178 -4.43 -4.50 12.72
N ILE A 179 -4.46 -3.57 11.75
CA ILE A 179 -5.28 -2.34 11.87
C ILE A 179 -6.77 -2.71 11.98
N GLU A 180 -7.25 -3.68 11.21
CA GLU A 180 -8.63 -4.16 11.31
C GLU A 180 -8.85 -4.95 12.61
N ARG A 181 -7.94 -5.87 12.94
CA ARG A 181 -8.05 -6.72 14.13
C ARG A 181 -8.05 -5.90 15.42
N CYS A 182 -7.14 -4.94 15.58
CA CYS A 182 -7.10 -4.07 16.75
C CYS A 182 -8.36 -3.22 16.86
N LYS A 183 -8.91 -2.76 15.73
CA LYS A 183 -10.19 -2.02 15.70
C LYS A 183 -11.34 -2.90 16.17
N GLU A 184 -11.37 -4.18 15.80
CA GLU A 184 -12.38 -5.14 16.26
C GLU A 184 -12.31 -5.36 17.77
N MET A 185 -11.10 -5.51 18.32
CA MET A 185 -10.84 -5.67 19.75
C MET A 185 -11.08 -4.38 20.56
N THR A 186 -11.05 -3.21 19.93
CA THR A 186 -11.31 -1.94 20.61
C THR A 186 -12.81 -1.79 20.90
N ALA A 187 -13.19 -1.42 22.13
CA ALA A 187 -14.57 -1.10 22.48
C ALA A 187 -15.04 0.22 21.83
N VAL A 188 -16.35 0.46 21.78
CA VAL A 188 -16.90 1.71 21.23
C VAL A 188 -16.45 2.90 22.10
N ASN A 189 -16.10 4.03 21.48
CA ASN A 189 -15.53 5.22 22.13
C ASN A 189 -14.15 5.01 22.79
N ARG A 190 -13.49 3.88 22.51
CA ARG A 190 -12.16 3.53 23.02
C ARG A 190 -11.09 3.61 21.95
N TYR A 191 -9.84 3.40 22.33
CA TYR A 191 -8.70 3.76 21.52
C TYR A 191 -7.92 2.55 20.99
N GLN A 192 -7.42 2.67 19.77
CA GLN A 192 -6.33 1.85 19.28
C GLN A 192 -5.12 2.74 19.01
N ALA A 193 -3.92 2.27 19.34
CA ALA A 193 -2.68 2.95 19.03
C ALA A 193 -1.69 1.99 18.39
N MET A 194 -1.11 2.38 17.26
CA MET A 194 -0.22 1.50 16.51
C MET A 194 0.94 2.27 15.90
N ILE A 195 2.02 1.55 15.62
CA ILE A 195 3.06 1.98 14.68
C ILE A 195 3.11 0.98 13.54
N THR A 196 2.91 1.44 12.31
CA THR A 196 2.87 0.58 11.11
C THR A 196 3.65 1.20 9.96
N GLN A 197 3.82 0.48 8.86
CA GLN A 197 4.30 1.11 7.62
C GLN A 197 3.28 2.15 7.13
N HIS A 198 3.73 3.29 6.59
CA HIS A 198 2.84 4.35 6.11
C HIS A 198 2.16 4.05 4.76
N ALA A 199 2.46 2.90 4.14
CA ALA A 199 2.01 2.57 2.78
C ALA A 199 0.49 2.55 2.65
N TRP A 200 -0.22 2.15 3.72
CA TRP A 200 -1.68 2.15 3.78
C TRP A 200 -2.30 3.53 3.62
N MET A 201 -1.55 4.60 3.89
CA MET A 201 -2.02 5.97 3.71
C MET A 201 -2.19 6.36 2.24
N PHE A 202 -1.49 5.69 1.32
CA PHE A 202 -1.36 6.15 -0.08
C PHE A 202 -1.65 5.09 -1.14
N LEU A 203 -1.17 3.85 -0.97
CA LEU A 203 -1.21 2.86 -2.06
C LEU A 203 -2.64 2.38 -2.34
N SER A 204 -2.94 2.11 -3.61
CA SER A 204 -4.27 1.66 -4.07
C SER A 204 -4.67 0.32 -3.48
N SER A 205 -3.71 -0.55 -3.14
CA SER A 205 -3.96 -1.84 -2.48
C SER A 205 -4.68 -1.71 -1.14
N TYR A 206 -4.57 -0.55 -0.48
CA TYR A 206 -5.20 -0.26 0.82
C TYR A 206 -6.40 0.70 0.72
N GLU A 207 -6.91 0.97 -0.48
CA GLU A 207 -8.02 1.91 -0.69
C GLU A 207 -9.30 1.47 0.04
N LYS A 208 -9.62 0.18 0.00
CA LYS A 208 -10.78 -0.38 0.72
C LYS A 208 -10.61 -0.28 2.24
N LEU A 209 -9.41 -0.58 2.75
CA LEU A 209 -9.08 -0.37 4.16
C LEU A 209 -9.28 1.09 4.57
N ARG A 210 -8.76 2.05 3.79
CA ARG A 210 -8.97 3.49 4.07
C ARG A 210 -10.45 3.86 4.12
N GLY A 211 -11.28 3.30 3.23
CA GLY A 211 -12.73 3.43 3.29
C GLY A 211 -13.34 2.97 4.63
N LYS A 212 -12.90 1.82 5.17
CA LYS A 212 -13.33 1.33 6.49
C LYS A 212 -12.85 2.21 7.65
N LEU A 213 -11.69 2.84 7.49
CA LEU A 213 -11.10 3.73 8.49
C LEU A 213 -11.80 5.09 8.55
N LEU A 214 -12.58 5.48 7.53
CA LEU A 214 -13.41 6.68 7.58
C LEU A 214 -14.45 6.67 8.72
N ASN A 215 -14.79 5.47 9.22
CA ASN A 215 -15.75 5.25 10.31
C ASN A 215 -15.13 5.32 11.72
N VAL A 216 -13.85 5.66 11.84
CA VAL A 216 -13.15 5.88 13.11
C VAL A 216 -12.39 7.19 13.06
N ASP A 217 -12.35 7.95 14.14
CA ASP A 217 -11.62 9.22 14.18
C ASP A 217 -10.12 8.97 14.42
N THR A 218 -9.28 9.45 13.51
CA THR A 218 -7.83 9.60 13.81
C THR A 218 -7.65 10.78 14.77
N ILE A 219 -7.23 10.50 16.00
CA ILE A 219 -7.00 11.51 17.04
C ILE A 219 -5.70 12.25 16.75
N ASN A 220 -4.62 11.50 16.61
CA ASN A 220 -3.33 12.03 16.23
C ASN A 220 -2.51 11.03 15.41
N MET A 221 -1.53 11.55 14.66
CA MET A 221 -0.62 10.76 13.85
C MET A 221 0.75 11.44 13.77
N ALA A 222 1.81 10.69 14.08
CA ALA A 222 3.18 11.04 13.77
C ALA A 222 3.60 10.29 12.50
N HIS A 223 3.65 11.00 11.37
CA HIS A 223 4.09 10.45 10.10
C HIS A 223 5.62 10.55 10.00
N LEU A 224 6.29 9.47 10.44
CA LEU A 224 7.73 9.40 10.62
C LEU A 224 8.49 9.22 9.30
N GLY A 225 7.94 8.46 8.34
CA GLY A 225 8.63 8.15 7.09
C GLY A 225 9.85 7.24 7.31
N ALA A 226 10.86 7.38 6.45
CA ALA A 226 12.09 6.59 6.53
C ALA A 226 12.93 6.94 7.77
N ARG A 227 13.80 6.02 8.18
CA ARG A 227 14.78 6.21 9.28
C ARG A 227 14.14 6.60 10.61
N ALA A 228 12.99 6.00 10.90
CA ALA A 228 12.36 6.09 12.21
C ALA A 228 13.05 5.20 13.26
N PHE A 229 13.76 4.15 12.81
CA PHE A 229 14.54 3.23 13.63
C PHE A 229 16.00 3.29 13.18
N GLU A 230 16.94 3.63 14.08
CA GLU A 230 18.37 3.75 13.73
C GLU A 230 19.01 2.43 13.30
N GLU A 231 18.54 1.33 13.90
CA GLU A 231 19.02 -0.03 13.66
C GLU A 231 18.70 -0.52 12.23
N ILE A 232 17.71 0.09 11.57
CA ILE A 232 17.28 -0.25 10.21
C ILE A 232 17.91 0.74 9.23
N GLY A 233 18.99 0.30 8.58
CA GLY A 233 19.65 1.08 7.54
C GLY A 233 18.75 1.36 6.33
N GLY A 234 18.84 2.59 5.79
CA GLY A 234 18.20 2.98 4.53
C GLY A 234 16.75 3.46 4.65
N GLU A 235 16.03 3.43 3.53
CA GLU A 235 14.60 3.81 3.44
C GLU A 235 13.68 2.60 3.30
N VAL A 236 14.16 1.41 3.71
CA VAL A 236 13.47 0.14 3.54
C VAL A 236 12.13 0.12 4.30
N VAL A 237 12.10 0.74 5.48
CA VAL A 237 10.90 0.84 6.31
C VAL A 237 10.53 2.31 6.47
N GLN A 238 9.32 2.65 6.01
CA GLN A 238 8.74 3.98 6.16
C GLN A 238 7.52 3.88 7.06
N THR A 239 7.56 4.50 8.24
CA THR A 239 6.55 4.27 9.29
C THR A 239 5.66 5.47 9.60
N THR A 240 4.56 5.17 10.28
CA THR A 240 3.66 6.14 10.89
C THR A 240 3.16 5.56 12.20
N SER A 241 3.06 6.40 13.23
CA SER A 241 2.39 6.06 14.49
C SER A 241 1.11 6.87 14.60
N PHE A 242 0.03 6.26 15.10
CA PHE A 242 -1.26 6.92 15.19
C PHE A 242 -2.09 6.39 16.34
N VAL A 243 -2.99 7.26 16.82
CA VAL A 243 -4.07 6.92 17.74
C VAL A 243 -5.39 7.13 17.02
N MET A 244 -6.23 6.10 16.99
CA MET A 244 -7.59 6.19 16.48
C MET A 244 -8.58 5.88 17.60
N GLN A 245 -9.75 6.52 17.55
CA GLN A 245 -10.86 6.23 18.44
C GLN A 245 -11.98 5.56 17.67
N LYS A 246 -12.54 4.47 18.22
CA LYS A 246 -13.66 3.75 17.61
C LYS A 246 -14.99 4.48 17.79
N ARG A 247 -15.07 5.66 17.18
CA ARG A 247 -16.24 6.51 17.04
C ARG A 247 -16.04 7.43 15.83
N GLN A 248 -17.09 8.12 15.42
CA GLN A 248 -17.03 9.16 14.41
C GLN A 248 -17.69 10.42 14.94
N ILE A 249 -16.91 11.48 15.14
CA ILE A 249 -17.38 12.81 15.50
C ILE A 249 -17.39 13.69 14.25
N LYS A 250 -18.57 14.20 13.90
CA LYS A 250 -18.72 15.12 12.79
C LYS A 250 -17.85 16.36 12.99
N GLY A 251 -17.00 16.65 12.00
CA GLY A 251 -16.14 17.83 12.01
C GLY A 251 -14.91 17.69 12.91
N PHE A 252 -14.65 16.51 13.48
CA PHE A 252 -13.44 16.29 14.27
C PHE A 252 -12.18 16.50 13.42
N LYS A 253 -11.23 17.23 14.00
CA LYS A 253 -9.93 17.49 13.39
C LYS A 253 -8.87 16.68 14.12
N GLY A 254 -8.29 15.71 13.40
CA GLY A 254 -7.12 15.00 13.90
C GLY A 254 -5.88 15.88 13.80
N THR A 255 -4.91 15.64 14.69
CA THR A 255 -3.60 16.31 14.65
C THR A 255 -2.56 15.43 13.95
N TYR A 256 -1.91 15.95 12.91
CA TYR A 256 -0.95 15.19 12.13
C TYR A 256 0.41 15.90 12.15
N CYS A 257 1.45 15.23 12.61
CA CYS A 257 2.82 15.74 12.57
C CYS A 257 3.54 15.07 11.39
N ARG A 258 3.96 15.86 10.40
CA ARG A 258 4.77 15.38 9.28
C ARG A 258 6.25 15.50 9.62
N LEU A 259 6.92 14.37 9.80
CA LEU A 259 8.30 14.28 10.26
C LEU A 259 9.20 13.57 9.24
N ILE A 260 8.88 13.71 7.95
CA ILE A 260 9.53 12.92 6.89
C ILE A 260 10.78 13.61 6.32
N GLU A 261 10.92 14.91 6.55
CA GLU A 261 12.04 15.72 6.06
C GLU A 261 13.35 15.44 6.82
N PRO A 262 13.36 15.29 8.17
CA PRO A 262 14.58 14.95 8.89
C PRO A 262 15.05 13.53 8.57
N THR A 263 16.36 13.37 8.49
CA THR A 263 17.05 12.12 8.11
C THR A 263 17.68 11.39 9.30
N THR A 264 17.44 11.87 10.53
CA THR A 264 17.93 11.32 11.81
C THR A 264 16.78 11.26 12.82
N GLN A 265 16.87 10.36 13.82
CA GLN A 265 15.89 10.27 14.91
C GLN A 265 15.81 11.60 15.67
N GLN A 266 16.96 12.16 16.08
CA GLN A 266 17.02 13.43 16.80
C GLN A 266 16.32 14.56 16.03
N GLY A 267 16.56 14.67 14.71
CA GLY A 267 15.92 15.71 13.91
C GLY A 267 14.39 15.54 13.82
N LYS A 268 13.86 14.31 13.87
CA LYS A 268 12.41 14.05 13.94
C LYS A 268 11.86 14.42 15.31
N GLU A 269 12.58 14.10 16.39
CA GLU A 269 12.21 14.45 17.76
C GLU A 269 12.18 15.98 17.96
N ASP A 270 13.25 16.67 17.56
CA ASP A 270 13.35 18.13 17.66
C ASP A 270 12.19 18.81 16.91
N MET A 271 11.92 18.37 15.67
CA MET A 271 10.81 18.88 14.86
C MET A 271 9.44 18.63 15.52
N PHE A 272 9.23 17.43 16.10
CA PHE A 272 7.99 17.09 16.79
C PHE A 272 7.75 17.95 18.03
N LEU A 273 8.80 18.13 18.86
CA LEU A 273 8.76 18.93 20.09
C LEU A 273 8.61 20.42 19.79
N ALA A 274 9.23 20.92 18.71
CA ALA A 274 9.06 22.29 18.24
C ALA A 274 7.65 22.58 17.68
N GLY A 275 6.86 21.55 17.38
CA GLY A 275 5.52 21.71 16.80
C GLY A 275 5.55 22.11 15.31
N GLU A 276 6.68 21.95 14.65
CA GLU A 276 6.84 22.19 13.22
C GLU A 276 6.09 21.14 12.39
N ASN A 277 5.66 21.52 11.18
CA ASN A 277 4.94 20.64 10.24
C ASN A 277 3.74 19.91 10.88
N ARG A 278 3.05 20.58 11.79
CA ARG A 278 1.82 20.12 12.44
C ARG A 278 0.60 20.63 11.67
N TYR A 279 -0.30 19.72 11.36
CA TYR A 279 -1.51 19.97 10.60
C TYR A 279 -2.74 19.53 11.38
N GLU A 280 -3.83 20.27 11.23
CA GLU A 280 -5.15 19.86 11.67
C GLU A 280 -6.02 19.59 10.44
N SER A 281 -6.56 18.38 10.31
CA SER A 281 -7.39 18.02 9.16
C SER A 281 -8.59 17.18 9.56
N GLN A 282 -9.71 17.42 8.88
CA GLN A 282 -10.90 16.58 8.98
C GLN A 282 -10.73 15.36 8.08
N GLN A 283 -10.90 14.17 8.65
CA GLN A 283 -10.75 12.92 7.91
C GLN A 283 -11.74 12.78 6.73
N ALA A 284 -12.91 13.41 6.83
CA ALA A 284 -13.90 13.47 5.76
C ALA A 284 -13.37 14.15 4.48
N ASN A 285 -12.32 14.98 4.57
CA ASN A 285 -11.70 15.59 3.39
C ASN A 285 -10.90 14.57 2.58
N PHE A 286 -10.38 13.51 3.18
CA PHE A 286 -9.63 12.46 2.47
C PHE A 286 -10.52 11.73 1.47
N ALA A 287 -11.78 11.47 1.85
CA ALA A 287 -12.77 10.82 0.98
C ALA A 287 -13.09 11.61 -0.31
N LYS A 288 -12.80 12.91 -0.33
CA LYS A 288 -13.00 13.78 -1.50
C LYS A 288 -11.86 13.67 -2.51
N ILE A 289 -10.73 13.08 -2.12
CA ILE A 289 -9.56 12.89 -2.99
C ILE A 289 -9.64 11.47 -3.60
N PRO A 290 -9.48 11.29 -4.93
CA PRO A 290 -9.55 9.98 -5.57
C PRO A 290 -8.64 8.92 -4.92
N GLY A 291 -9.22 7.81 -4.52
CA GLY A 291 -8.55 6.74 -3.77
C GLY A 291 -8.39 7.00 -2.27
N SER A 292 -8.98 8.07 -1.76
CA SER A 292 -9.02 8.45 -0.34
C SER A 292 -7.67 8.46 0.39
N PRO A 293 -6.56 8.98 -0.18
CA PRO A 293 -5.28 9.01 0.54
C PRO A 293 -5.37 9.87 1.80
N VAL A 294 -4.61 9.51 2.84
CA VAL A 294 -4.51 10.27 4.11
C VAL A 294 -3.61 11.48 3.91
N ALA A 295 -4.07 12.42 3.09
CA ALA A 295 -3.33 13.61 2.66
C ALA A 295 -3.65 14.81 3.57
N TYR A 296 -3.34 14.68 4.86
CA TYR A 296 -3.66 15.66 5.91
C TYR A 296 -3.05 17.05 5.72
N TRP A 297 -2.02 17.18 4.88
CA TRP A 297 -1.38 18.46 4.55
C TRP A 297 -2.11 19.21 3.41
N VAL A 298 -3.12 18.60 2.80
CA VAL A 298 -3.89 19.20 1.71
C VAL A 298 -5.07 19.96 2.31
N GLY A 299 -5.00 21.29 2.23
CA GLY A 299 -6.05 22.19 2.71
C GLY A 299 -7.38 22.06 1.97
N GLU A 300 -8.48 22.43 2.62
CA GLU A 300 -9.84 22.37 2.05
C GLU A 300 -9.99 23.20 0.77
N ASP A 301 -9.21 24.28 0.64
CA ASP A 301 -9.11 25.13 -0.53
C ASP A 301 -8.60 24.38 -1.78
N LYS A 302 -7.78 23.34 -1.60
CA LYS A 302 -7.30 22.46 -2.67
C LYS A 302 -8.23 21.27 -2.89
N VAL A 303 -8.75 20.71 -1.80
CA VAL A 303 -9.62 19.53 -1.86
C VAL A 303 -10.89 19.79 -2.69
N LYS A 304 -11.44 21.01 -2.65
CA LYS A 304 -12.66 21.37 -3.40
C LYS A 304 -12.54 21.22 -4.93
N TYR A 305 -11.34 21.10 -5.47
CA TYR A 305 -11.11 20.98 -6.92
C TYR A 305 -11.15 19.53 -7.42
N PHE A 306 -11.21 18.54 -6.54
CA PHE A 306 -11.41 17.12 -6.90
C PHE A 306 -12.87 16.80 -7.27
N VAL A 307 -13.45 17.59 -8.17
CA VAL A 307 -14.79 17.36 -8.76
C VAL A 307 -14.66 16.60 -10.08
N HIS A 308 -13.69 17.01 -10.90
CA HIS A 308 -13.31 16.35 -12.15
C HIS A 308 -11.81 16.14 -12.17
N ASN A 309 -11.38 15.08 -12.85
CA ASN A 309 -10.01 14.64 -12.86
C ASN A 309 -9.50 14.58 -14.30
N MET A 310 -8.18 14.50 -14.48
CA MET A 310 -7.55 14.35 -15.79
C MET A 310 -8.07 13.14 -16.57
N GLU A 311 -8.53 12.08 -15.91
CA GLU A 311 -9.15 10.92 -16.57
C GLU A 311 -10.31 11.30 -17.52
N ALA A 312 -11.07 12.36 -17.21
CA ALA A 312 -12.18 12.82 -18.04
C ALA A 312 -11.74 13.46 -19.37
N VAL A 313 -10.46 13.83 -19.50
CA VAL A 313 -9.94 14.57 -20.66
C VAL A 313 -8.72 13.93 -21.32
N LEU A 314 -8.05 12.99 -20.61
CA LEU A 314 -6.79 12.40 -21.02
C LEU A 314 -6.78 10.88 -20.77
N ASN A 315 -6.84 10.11 -21.85
CA ASN A 315 -6.74 8.65 -21.83
C ASN A 315 -5.27 8.23 -21.72
N CYS A 316 -4.80 7.98 -20.50
CA CYS A 316 -3.41 7.62 -20.23
C CYS A 316 -3.16 6.13 -20.47
N LYS A 317 -2.15 5.79 -21.26
CA LYS A 317 -1.75 4.41 -21.62
C LYS A 317 -0.26 4.18 -21.40
N THR A 318 0.10 2.96 -21.02
CA THR A 318 1.46 2.42 -21.16
C THR A 318 1.58 1.64 -22.46
N GLY A 319 2.69 1.77 -23.15
CA GLY A 319 2.86 1.16 -24.48
C GLY A 319 3.65 -0.14 -24.47
N LEU A 320 4.47 -0.28 -25.52
CA LEU A 320 5.29 -1.44 -25.80
C LEU A 320 6.22 -1.81 -24.64
N ILE A 321 6.36 -3.10 -24.39
CA ILE A 321 7.49 -3.69 -23.65
C ILE A 321 8.13 -4.66 -24.64
N CYS A 322 9.32 -4.36 -25.17
CA CYS A 322 9.91 -5.17 -26.25
C CYS A 322 10.67 -6.40 -25.76
N GLY A 323 10.83 -6.59 -24.44
CA GLY A 323 11.53 -7.73 -23.82
C GLY A 323 13.05 -7.69 -23.92
N ASN A 324 13.59 -7.19 -25.04
CA ASN A 324 15.03 -7.01 -25.25
C ASN A 324 15.32 -5.68 -25.95
N ASN A 325 15.74 -4.67 -25.19
CA ASN A 325 16.02 -3.33 -25.71
C ASN A 325 17.17 -3.34 -26.74
N GLU A 326 18.26 -4.05 -26.45
CA GLU A 326 19.45 -4.14 -27.33
C GLU A 326 19.14 -4.76 -28.69
N LYS A 327 18.08 -5.57 -28.80
CA LYS A 327 17.67 -6.19 -30.07
C LYS A 327 16.73 -5.30 -30.88
N TYR A 328 15.86 -4.55 -30.22
CA TYR A 328 14.71 -3.91 -30.87
C TYR A 328 14.74 -2.39 -30.87
N ILE A 329 15.62 -1.74 -30.11
CA ILE A 329 15.72 -0.28 -30.02
C ILE A 329 17.08 0.16 -30.52
N ARG A 330 17.11 1.19 -31.37
CA ARG A 330 18.33 1.84 -31.85
C ARG A 330 18.17 3.34 -31.76
N HIS A 331 19.27 4.07 -31.70
CA HIS A 331 19.22 5.48 -32.06
C HIS A 331 18.98 5.61 -33.56
N TRP A 332 18.25 6.65 -33.98
CA TRP A 332 17.87 6.82 -35.38
C TRP A 332 19.10 6.88 -36.31
N TYR A 333 20.21 7.46 -35.85
CA TYR A 333 21.47 7.56 -36.62
C TYR A 333 22.27 6.25 -36.70
N GLU A 334 21.86 5.19 -35.99
CA GLU A 334 22.50 3.86 -36.08
C GLU A 334 21.93 3.01 -37.23
N VAL A 335 20.82 3.45 -37.83
CA VAL A 335 20.11 2.70 -38.87
C VAL A 335 20.06 3.51 -40.16
N LYS A 336 19.88 2.83 -41.29
CA LYS A 336 19.77 3.52 -42.59
C LYS A 336 18.43 4.25 -42.69
N ASP A 337 18.46 5.49 -43.18
CA ASP A 337 17.28 6.35 -43.34
C ASP A 337 16.17 5.70 -44.19
N ASP A 338 16.54 4.94 -45.23
CA ASP A 338 15.61 4.22 -46.11
C ASP A 338 14.85 3.07 -45.41
N LYS A 339 15.19 2.77 -44.15
CA LYS A 339 14.51 1.78 -43.30
C LYS A 339 13.68 2.40 -42.19
N ILE A 340 13.69 3.73 -42.05
CA ILE A 340 12.92 4.48 -41.05
C ILE A 340 11.62 5.00 -41.68
N CYS A 341 10.49 4.72 -41.05
CA CYS A 341 9.20 5.32 -41.42
C CYS A 341 8.77 6.35 -40.36
N LEU A 342 8.83 7.64 -40.70
CA LEU A 342 8.49 8.73 -39.79
C LEU A 342 7.00 9.05 -39.71
N ASN A 343 6.20 8.61 -40.70
CA ASN A 343 4.82 9.03 -40.91
C ASN A 343 3.83 7.84 -40.95
N CYS A 344 4.19 6.72 -40.31
CA CYS A 344 3.29 5.58 -40.16
C CYS A 344 2.04 5.99 -39.37
N MET A 345 0.86 5.52 -39.78
CA MET A 345 -0.41 5.93 -39.14
C MET A 345 -1.02 4.82 -38.27
N SER A 346 -0.65 3.55 -38.49
CA SER A 346 -1.18 2.40 -37.74
C SER A 346 -0.34 1.15 -37.95
N LEU A 347 -0.51 0.12 -37.10
CA LEU A 347 0.17 -1.17 -37.29
C LEU A 347 -0.23 -1.96 -38.55
N GLY A 348 -1.37 -1.62 -39.17
CA GLY A 348 -1.85 -2.20 -40.43
C GLY A 348 -1.60 -1.31 -41.63
N ASP A 349 -0.80 -0.26 -41.48
CA ASP A 349 -0.35 0.60 -42.57
C ASP A 349 0.61 -0.21 -43.48
N GLY A 350 0.42 -0.12 -44.80
CA GLY A 350 1.26 -0.81 -45.78
C GLY A 350 2.74 -0.42 -45.72
N SER A 351 3.07 0.71 -45.08
CA SER A 351 4.46 1.10 -44.79
C SER A 351 5.21 0.13 -43.87
N ILE A 352 4.50 -0.70 -43.09
CA ILE A 352 5.06 -1.71 -42.18
C ILE A 352 5.35 -3.04 -42.91
N GLU A 353 4.68 -3.29 -44.04
CA GLU A 353 4.79 -4.54 -44.78
C GLU A 353 6.03 -4.50 -45.69
N ASN A 354 7.03 -5.32 -45.36
CA ASN A 354 8.23 -5.61 -46.18
C ASN A 354 9.16 -4.43 -46.56
N VAL A 355 8.79 -3.18 -46.32
CA VAL A 355 9.56 -1.99 -46.74
C VAL A 355 10.35 -1.39 -45.57
N ASN A 356 9.66 -0.93 -44.52
CA ASN A 356 10.28 -0.26 -43.39
C ASN A 356 10.45 -1.20 -42.19
N LYS A 357 11.52 -0.97 -41.44
CA LYS A 357 11.86 -1.77 -40.26
C LYS A 357 11.74 -0.97 -38.97
N TRP A 358 12.16 0.29 -39.01
CA TRP A 358 12.34 1.14 -37.84
C TRP A 358 11.31 2.27 -37.82
N PHE A 359 10.78 2.55 -36.63
CA PHE A 359 9.73 3.55 -36.43
C PHE A 359 10.09 4.43 -35.22
N PRO A 360 9.82 5.75 -35.26
CA PRO A 360 10.06 6.64 -34.13
C PRO A 360 9.49 6.11 -32.82
N TYR A 361 10.24 6.28 -31.73
CA TYR A 361 9.94 5.66 -30.46
C TYR A 361 10.15 6.60 -29.28
N ASN A 362 9.09 6.82 -28.50
CA ASN A 362 9.18 7.51 -27.21
C ASN A 362 9.70 6.52 -26.16
N HIS A 363 10.98 6.64 -25.81
CA HIS A 363 11.67 5.75 -24.88
C HIS A 363 12.49 6.53 -23.84
N GLY A 364 11.87 6.83 -22.71
CA GLY A 364 12.52 7.54 -21.60
C GLY A 364 13.24 8.83 -22.01
N GLY A 365 14.50 8.93 -21.59
CA GLY A 365 15.37 10.08 -21.87
C GLY A 365 15.40 11.13 -20.76
N GLU A 366 16.01 12.27 -21.07
CA GLU A 366 16.17 13.35 -20.10
C GLU A 366 14.84 14.03 -19.77
N ARG A 367 14.81 14.70 -18.61
CA ARG A 367 13.67 15.53 -18.22
C ARG A 367 13.59 16.77 -19.12
N ARG A 368 12.68 16.76 -20.09
CA ARG A 368 12.43 17.87 -21.02
C ARG A 368 10.94 18.25 -21.04
N ARG A 369 10.66 19.56 -21.18
CA ARG A 369 9.30 20.09 -21.36
C ARG A 369 9.04 20.36 -22.84
N TRP A 370 7.76 20.34 -23.21
CA TRP A 370 7.22 20.81 -24.49
C TRP A 370 7.54 19.92 -25.69
N TYR A 371 8.81 19.69 -26.05
CA TYR A 371 9.20 18.97 -27.27
C TYR A 371 10.60 18.35 -27.14
N GLY A 372 10.87 17.21 -27.80
CA GLY A 372 12.20 16.60 -27.91
C GLY A 372 12.29 15.16 -27.38
N ASN A 373 13.52 14.67 -27.20
CA ASN A 373 13.84 13.25 -26.93
C ASN A 373 13.46 12.31 -28.10
N HIS A 374 13.58 12.80 -29.33
CA HIS A 374 13.30 12.03 -30.54
C HIS A 374 14.56 11.30 -31.03
N ASN A 375 15.19 10.53 -30.16
CA ASN A 375 16.47 9.88 -30.44
C ASN A 375 16.29 8.44 -30.93
N ASP A 376 15.23 7.77 -30.51
CA ASP A 376 15.12 6.33 -30.60
C ASP A 376 14.12 5.89 -31.68
N VAL A 377 14.44 4.75 -32.29
CA VAL A 377 13.57 4.03 -33.20
C VAL A 377 13.43 2.57 -32.76
N VAL A 378 12.25 2.00 -32.95
CA VAL A 378 11.94 0.62 -32.59
C VAL A 378 11.66 -0.23 -33.82
N ASN A 379 12.16 -1.47 -33.82
CA ASN A 379 11.91 -2.43 -34.88
C ASN A 379 10.50 -3.02 -34.77
N LEU A 380 9.60 -2.58 -35.66
CA LEU A 380 8.24 -3.12 -35.79
C LEU A 380 7.97 -3.70 -37.17
N GLN A 381 9.01 -4.13 -37.88
CA GLN A 381 8.85 -4.83 -39.17
C GLN A 381 7.79 -5.93 -39.07
N ASN A 382 6.93 -6.02 -40.09
CA ASN A 382 5.83 -6.98 -40.15
C ASN A 382 4.94 -6.91 -38.88
N SER A 383 4.56 -5.69 -38.50
CA SER A 383 3.72 -5.37 -37.34
C SER A 383 4.24 -5.97 -36.03
N GLY A 384 5.57 -5.94 -35.86
CA GLY A 384 6.27 -6.41 -34.67
C GLY A 384 6.27 -7.93 -34.49
N GLU A 385 6.17 -8.72 -35.56
CA GLU A 385 6.12 -10.19 -35.49
C GLU A 385 7.27 -10.78 -34.65
N SER A 386 8.48 -10.24 -34.79
CA SER A 386 9.65 -10.66 -34.01
C SER A 386 9.53 -10.35 -32.53
N ILE A 387 9.07 -9.14 -32.18
CA ILE A 387 8.78 -8.75 -30.79
C ILE A 387 7.70 -9.63 -30.17
N LYS A 388 6.63 -9.98 -30.91
CA LYS A 388 5.56 -10.85 -30.39
C LYS A 388 6.07 -12.23 -29.98
N LYS A 389 7.17 -12.71 -30.58
CA LYS A 389 7.82 -13.99 -30.25
C LYS A 389 8.89 -13.85 -29.15
N GLU A 390 9.24 -12.62 -28.75
CA GLU A 390 10.25 -12.37 -27.73
C GLU A 390 9.72 -12.66 -26.32
N LYS A 391 10.54 -13.34 -25.50
CA LYS A 391 10.16 -13.66 -24.13
C LYS A 391 9.99 -12.37 -23.30
N GLY A 392 8.84 -12.24 -22.65
CA GLY A 392 8.53 -11.08 -21.80
C GLY A 392 8.09 -9.83 -22.56
N ALA A 393 7.99 -9.88 -23.89
CA ALA A 393 7.44 -8.78 -24.66
C ALA A 393 5.92 -8.68 -24.54
N MET A 394 5.40 -7.46 -24.57
CA MET A 394 3.98 -7.13 -24.54
C MET A 394 3.69 -5.91 -25.42
N MET A 395 2.97 -6.09 -26.52
CA MET A 395 2.48 -4.99 -27.37
C MET A 395 1.22 -4.35 -26.78
N ARG A 396 1.34 -3.70 -25.61
CA ARG A 396 0.19 -3.12 -24.93
C ARG A 396 -0.33 -1.89 -25.67
N ASN A 397 -1.66 -1.74 -25.71
CA ASN A 397 -2.35 -0.58 -26.26
C ASN A 397 -1.88 -0.22 -27.69
N SER A 398 -1.63 -1.23 -28.52
CA SER A 398 -1.13 -1.06 -29.89
C SER A 398 -2.02 -0.19 -30.78
N ASP A 399 -3.32 -0.12 -30.49
CA ASP A 399 -4.28 0.75 -31.20
C ASP A 399 -4.01 2.24 -30.99
N PHE A 400 -3.12 2.60 -30.04
CA PHE A 400 -2.68 3.96 -29.78
C PHE A 400 -1.31 4.27 -30.35
N TYR A 401 -0.61 3.28 -30.92
CA TYR A 401 0.66 3.54 -31.58
C TYR A 401 0.43 4.51 -32.74
N PHE A 402 1.43 5.34 -33.00
CA PHE A 402 1.43 6.35 -34.04
C PHE A 402 0.45 7.52 -33.84
N LYS A 403 -0.38 7.51 -32.80
CA LYS A 403 -1.29 8.64 -32.52
C LYS A 403 -0.55 9.78 -31.81
N SER A 404 -0.93 11.00 -32.15
CA SER A 404 -0.50 12.18 -31.39
C SER A 404 -1.10 12.22 -29.98
N GLY A 405 -0.38 12.83 -29.05
CA GLY A 405 -0.77 12.89 -27.64
C GLY A 405 0.22 13.68 -26.79
N ILE A 406 0.23 13.41 -25.50
CA ILE A 406 1.18 14.00 -24.53
C ILE A 406 1.93 12.87 -23.85
N THR A 407 3.26 12.89 -23.88
CA THR A 407 4.10 11.86 -23.25
C THR A 407 4.94 12.44 -22.11
N TRP A 408 5.30 11.59 -21.15
CA TRP A 408 6.16 11.93 -20.01
C TRP A 408 6.98 10.74 -19.59
N ASN A 409 8.06 10.98 -18.84
CA ASN A 409 8.87 9.88 -18.30
C ASN A 409 8.21 9.32 -17.04
N ARG A 410 7.96 8.01 -16.99
CA ARG A 410 7.41 7.32 -15.82
C ARG A 410 8.37 7.39 -14.63
N VAL A 411 9.69 7.31 -14.89
CA VAL A 411 10.71 7.40 -13.84
C VAL A 411 10.96 8.87 -13.51
N GLY A 412 10.69 9.25 -12.27
CA GLY A 412 10.83 10.62 -11.78
C GLY A 412 9.79 10.98 -10.73
N SER A 413 10.15 11.93 -9.86
CA SER A 413 9.25 12.48 -8.84
C SER A 413 8.23 13.45 -9.46
N GLY A 414 7.01 13.50 -8.90
CA GLY A 414 5.98 14.48 -9.30
C GLY A 414 6.44 15.94 -9.19
N LYS A 415 7.35 16.27 -8.25
CA LYS A 415 7.94 17.61 -8.08
C LYS A 415 8.75 18.07 -9.30
N LYS A 416 9.37 17.12 -10.01
CA LYS A 416 10.15 17.38 -11.23
C LYS A 416 9.43 16.90 -12.48
N PHE A 417 8.11 16.73 -12.42
CA PHE A 417 7.33 16.29 -13.58
C PHE A 417 7.50 17.24 -14.78
N ALA A 418 7.59 16.65 -15.97
CA ALA A 418 7.66 17.35 -17.24
C ALA A 418 6.96 16.50 -18.30
N ALA A 419 6.13 17.17 -19.10
CA ALA A 419 5.41 16.55 -20.21
C ALA A 419 5.81 17.21 -21.53
N ARG A 420 5.78 16.44 -22.61
CA ARG A 420 6.13 16.87 -23.96
C ARG A 420 5.13 16.34 -24.97
N VAL A 421 5.21 16.89 -26.18
CA VAL A 421 4.41 16.44 -27.31
C VAL A 421 4.77 14.98 -27.64
N ALA A 422 3.76 14.12 -27.73
CA ALA A 422 3.88 12.85 -28.44
C ALA A 422 3.43 13.08 -29.88
N LEU A 423 4.36 12.95 -30.81
CA LEU A 423 4.09 13.19 -32.23
C LEU A 423 3.32 12.01 -32.86
N GLU A 424 2.56 12.32 -33.91
CA GLU A 424 2.05 11.31 -34.82
C GLU A 424 3.23 10.56 -35.48
N GLY A 425 3.05 9.28 -35.78
CA GLY A 425 4.14 8.43 -36.28
C GLY A 425 5.02 7.79 -35.21
N PHE A 426 4.82 8.10 -33.93
CA PHE A 426 5.60 7.52 -32.83
C PHE A 426 4.92 6.34 -32.15
N VAL A 427 5.72 5.34 -31.83
CA VAL A 427 5.40 4.30 -30.85
C VAL A 427 5.82 4.81 -29.46
N PHE A 428 5.20 4.31 -28.40
CA PHE A 428 5.52 4.66 -27.02
C PHE A 428 5.58 3.40 -26.16
N ASP A 429 6.14 3.51 -24.97
CA ASP A 429 6.48 2.37 -24.14
C ASP A 429 6.01 2.50 -22.70
N ASP A 430 6.48 1.61 -21.82
CA ASP A 430 6.10 1.65 -20.42
C ASP A 430 6.92 2.65 -19.57
N VAL A 431 8.11 3.07 -20.01
CA VAL A 431 8.91 4.11 -19.33
C VAL A 431 8.62 5.54 -19.83
N SER A 432 7.94 5.67 -20.97
CA SER A 432 7.38 6.89 -21.56
C SER A 432 5.91 6.70 -21.93
N PRO A 433 5.03 6.51 -20.93
CA PRO A 433 3.58 6.48 -21.15
C PRO A 433 3.08 7.75 -21.83
N SER A 434 1.92 7.61 -22.46
CA SER A 434 1.29 8.68 -23.24
C SER A 434 -0.17 8.84 -22.89
N GLY A 435 -0.63 10.09 -22.90
CA GLY A 435 -2.02 10.49 -22.73
C GLY A 435 -2.60 10.96 -24.06
N PHE A 436 -3.72 10.36 -24.44
CA PHE A 436 -4.42 10.65 -25.68
C PHE A 436 -5.70 11.43 -25.38
N LEU A 437 -5.87 12.57 -26.04
CA LEU A 437 -6.96 13.47 -25.76
C LEU A 437 -8.25 13.03 -26.43
N TYR A 438 -9.38 13.28 -25.76
CA TYR A 438 -10.72 13.08 -26.35
C TYR A 438 -11.14 14.28 -27.22
N ASP A 439 -10.71 15.49 -26.85
CA ASP A 439 -11.06 16.75 -27.52
C ASP A 439 -9.83 17.53 -27.99
N LYS A 440 -10.05 18.58 -28.80
CA LYS A 440 -8.99 19.47 -29.35
C LYS A 440 -8.36 20.43 -28.31
N MET A 441 -8.29 20.05 -27.04
CA MET A 441 -7.73 20.85 -25.93
C MET A 441 -6.22 20.63 -25.69
N TYR A 442 -5.50 20.30 -26.76
CA TYR A 442 -4.10 19.84 -26.73
C TYR A 442 -3.17 20.73 -25.90
N TYR A 443 -3.00 21.99 -26.32
CA TYR A 443 -2.05 22.90 -25.69
C TYR A 443 -2.47 23.31 -24.26
N SER A 444 -3.76 23.37 -23.97
CA SER A 444 -4.24 23.66 -22.61
C SER A 444 -3.90 22.54 -21.63
N ILE A 445 -4.06 21.28 -22.05
CA ILE A 445 -3.73 20.13 -21.20
C ILE A 445 -2.21 20.00 -21.03
N LEU A 446 -1.45 20.15 -22.12
CA LEU A 446 0.02 20.14 -22.06
C LEU A 446 0.56 21.28 -21.17
N GLY A 447 -0.04 22.46 -21.26
CA GLY A 447 0.25 23.61 -20.41
C GLY A 447 -0.03 23.33 -18.93
N TYR A 448 -1.20 22.76 -18.64
CA TYR A 448 -1.57 22.37 -17.28
C TYR A 448 -0.58 21.34 -16.72
N MET A 449 -0.30 20.26 -17.46
CA MET A 449 0.63 19.20 -17.05
C MET A 449 2.05 19.71 -16.75
N ASN A 450 2.47 20.82 -17.36
CA ASN A 450 3.78 21.45 -17.09
C ASN A 450 3.75 22.58 -16.03
N SER A 451 2.58 22.89 -15.48
CA SER A 451 2.39 23.94 -14.47
C SER A 451 2.83 23.51 -13.07
N LYS A 452 3.15 24.51 -12.22
CA LYS A 452 3.42 24.26 -10.79
C LYS A 452 2.19 23.69 -10.06
N VAL A 453 0.99 24.11 -10.46
CA VAL A 453 -0.28 23.66 -9.88
C VAL A 453 -0.47 22.16 -10.11
N PHE A 454 -0.24 21.68 -11.34
CA PHE A 454 -0.30 20.26 -11.64
C PHE A 454 0.72 19.45 -10.82
N GLN A 455 1.96 19.93 -10.74
CA GLN A 455 3.01 19.29 -9.93
C GLN A 455 2.62 19.21 -8.45
N GLU A 456 1.98 20.23 -7.90
CA GLU A 456 1.51 20.26 -6.52
C GLU A 456 0.43 19.21 -6.25
N TYR A 457 -0.57 19.09 -7.12
CA TYR A 457 -1.59 18.04 -7.00
C TYR A 457 -1.04 16.64 -7.27
N LEU A 458 -0.15 16.49 -8.26
CA LEU A 458 0.47 15.21 -8.59
C LEU A 458 1.25 14.63 -7.40
N GLN A 459 1.89 15.47 -6.59
CA GLN A 459 2.63 15.05 -5.40
C GLN A 459 1.74 14.45 -4.30
N ILE A 460 0.42 14.63 -4.35
CA ILE A 460 -0.51 13.95 -3.43
C ILE A 460 -0.55 12.44 -3.73
N PHE A 461 -0.42 12.05 -5.00
CA PHE A 461 -0.50 10.66 -5.45
C PHE A 461 0.88 10.04 -5.68
N CYS A 462 1.83 10.82 -6.19
CA CYS A 462 3.16 10.38 -6.53
C CYS A 462 4.15 10.71 -5.40
N THR A 463 4.15 9.90 -4.35
CA THR A 463 5.08 10.03 -3.22
C THR A 463 6.43 9.34 -3.46
N ALA A 464 6.53 8.48 -4.49
CA ALA A 464 7.73 7.76 -4.89
C ALA A 464 8.37 8.32 -6.19
N LEU A 465 9.47 7.71 -6.63
CA LEU A 465 10.19 8.07 -7.87
C LEU A 465 9.53 7.51 -9.15
N LYS A 466 8.24 7.17 -9.11
CA LYS A 466 7.48 6.67 -10.26
C LYS A 466 6.17 7.42 -10.42
N THR A 467 6.01 8.09 -11.56
CA THR A 467 4.80 8.76 -11.98
C THR A 467 3.99 7.86 -12.92
N GLU A 468 3.16 7.01 -12.34
CA GLU A 468 2.28 6.09 -13.06
C GLU A 468 1.10 6.81 -13.72
N ILE A 469 0.52 6.19 -14.76
CA ILE A 469 -0.67 6.71 -15.46
C ILE A 469 -1.84 6.99 -14.50
N GLY A 470 -2.03 6.13 -13.49
CA GLY A 470 -3.09 6.27 -12.50
C GLY A 470 -2.89 7.45 -11.56
N HIS A 471 -1.65 7.95 -11.39
CA HIS A 471 -1.40 9.18 -10.64
C HIS A 471 -1.86 10.39 -11.44
N ILE A 472 -1.51 10.44 -12.73
CA ILE A 472 -1.90 11.52 -13.66
C ILE A 472 -3.41 11.61 -13.76
N GLN A 473 -4.09 10.47 -13.95
CA GLN A 473 -5.55 10.40 -14.11
C GLN A 473 -6.33 10.95 -12.91
N LYS A 474 -5.77 10.87 -11.70
CA LYS A 474 -6.39 11.34 -10.45
C LYS A 474 -6.20 12.83 -10.17
N VAL A 475 -5.28 13.51 -10.87
CA VAL A 475 -5.04 14.95 -10.69
C VAL A 475 -6.32 15.72 -11.05
N PRO A 476 -6.75 16.71 -10.23
CA PRO A 476 -7.96 17.45 -10.50
C PRO A 476 -7.77 18.30 -11.77
N TYR A 477 -8.83 18.45 -12.55
CA TYR A 477 -8.82 19.26 -13.76
C TYR A 477 -10.09 20.08 -13.83
N LEU A 478 -9.91 21.40 -13.96
CA LEU A 478 -11.00 22.31 -14.29
C LEU A 478 -10.95 22.60 -15.77
N MET A 479 -12.02 22.22 -16.47
CA MET A 479 -12.14 22.57 -17.87
C MET A 479 -12.25 24.09 -18.00
N SER A 480 -11.27 24.70 -18.66
CA SER A 480 -11.29 26.11 -18.99
C SER A 480 -10.67 26.36 -20.36
N LYS A 481 -11.35 27.15 -21.18
CA LYS A 481 -10.86 27.58 -22.49
C LYS A 481 -10.06 28.87 -22.30
N HIS A 482 -8.73 28.75 -22.27
CA HIS A 482 -7.84 29.90 -22.21
C HIS A 482 -7.04 30.02 -23.51
N GLU A 483 -7.51 30.86 -24.43
CA GLU A 483 -6.83 31.10 -25.71
C GLU A 483 -5.39 31.59 -25.53
N LEU A 484 -5.16 32.45 -24.53
CA LEU A 484 -3.82 32.93 -24.19
C LEU A 484 -2.89 31.77 -23.78
N THR A 485 -3.36 30.86 -22.92
CA THR A 485 -2.59 29.67 -22.51
C THR A 485 -2.22 28.82 -23.71
N ASN A 486 -3.17 28.56 -24.61
CA ASN A 486 -2.91 27.80 -25.83
C ASN A 486 -1.82 28.46 -26.69
N LYS A 487 -1.88 29.78 -26.87
CA LYS A 487 -0.88 30.54 -27.65
C LYS A 487 0.50 30.47 -27.00
N VAL A 488 0.59 30.68 -25.69
CA VAL A 488 1.87 30.65 -24.94
C VAL A 488 2.49 29.24 -24.99
N VAL A 489 1.68 28.20 -24.78
CA VAL A 489 2.17 26.82 -24.80
C VAL A 489 2.59 26.43 -26.21
N LYS A 490 1.82 26.79 -27.25
CA LYS A 490 2.21 26.55 -28.64
C LYS A 490 3.53 27.23 -28.97
N ASN A 491 3.69 28.51 -28.64
CA ASN A 491 4.96 29.22 -28.83
C ASN A 491 6.10 28.54 -28.09
N SER A 492 5.86 28.01 -26.89
CA SER A 492 6.88 27.26 -26.12
C SER A 492 7.28 25.97 -26.85
N VAL A 493 6.31 25.23 -27.41
CA VAL A 493 6.57 24.04 -28.23
C VAL A 493 7.38 24.41 -29.47
N ASP A 494 7.00 25.46 -30.19
CA ASP A 494 7.68 25.90 -31.42
C ASP A 494 9.13 26.35 -31.15
N LEU A 495 9.37 27.05 -30.03
CA LEU A 495 10.72 27.44 -29.60
C LEU A 495 11.58 26.22 -29.27
N LEU A 496 11.05 25.26 -28.50
CA LEU A 496 11.80 24.07 -28.11
C LEU A 496 11.99 23.09 -29.26
N LYS A 497 11.08 23.08 -30.24
CA LYS A 497 11.30 22.37 -31.51
C LYS A 497 12.45 23.00 -32.29
N THR A 498 12.45 24.32 -32.44
CA THR A 498 13.52 25.04 -33.13
C THR A 498 14.88 24.82 -32.47
N ASP A 499 14.93 24.84 -31.13
CA ASP A 499 16.12 24.50 -30.35
C ASP A 499 16.57 23.06 -30.62
N TRP A 500 15.66 22.08 -30.54
CA TRP A 500 15.96 20.68 -30.81
C TRP A 500 16.54 20.46 -32.23
N ASP A 501 15.90 21.07 -33.23
CA ASP A 501 16.27 20.96 -34.64
C ASP A 501 17.55 21.75 -34.98
N SER A 502 18.11 22.50 -34.03
CA SER A 502 19.38 23.21 -34.17
C SER A 502 20.62 22.36 -33.82
N TYR A 503 20.43 21.12 -33.37
CA TYR A 503 21.53 20.20 -33.02
C TYR A 503 21.48 18.92 -33.86
N GLU A 504 22.65 18.35 -34.13
CA GLU A 504 22.84 17.14 -34.97
C GLU A 504 22.11 15.89 -34.46
N ALA A 505 21.66 15.88 -33.21
CA ALA A 505 20.83 14.81 -32.65
C ALA A 505 19.40 14.79 -33.22
N SER A 506 18.93 15.86 -33.86
CA SER A 506 17.64 15.89 -34.55
C SER A 506 17.78 15.41 -36.00
N TRP A 507 16.87 14.53 -36.43
CA TRP A 507 16.74 14.17 -37.85
C TRP A 507 16.26 15.35 -38.74
N ASP A 508 15.77 16.44 -38.14
CA ASP A 508 15.39 17.67 -38.83
C ASP A 508 16.54 18.72 -38.86
N PHE A 509 17.75 18.35 -38.39
CA PHE A 509 18.91 19.23 -38.36
C PHE A 509 19.32 19.69 -39.77
N LYS A 510 19.44 21.01 -39.96
CA LYS A 510 19.84 21.60 -41.25
C LYS A 510 21.25 22.17 -41.24
N LYS A 511 21.58 22.96 -40.21
CA LYS A 511 22.90 23.58 -40.01
C LYS A 511 23.03 24.10 -38.58
N HIS A 512 24.26 24.21 -38.10
CA HIS A 512 24.54 24.73 -36.77
C HIS A 512 24.17 26.24 -36.68
N PRO A 513 23.59 26.73 -35.56
CA PRO A 513 23.18 28.14 -35.43
C PRO A 513 24.32 29.17 -35.55
N LEU A 514 25.56 28.72 -35.35
CA LEU A 514 26.77 29.56 -35.45
C LEU A 514 27.37 29.62 -36.87
N VAL A 515 26.72 29.01 -37.87
CA VAL A 515 27.18 28.94 -39.28
C VAL A 515 26.33 29.79 -40.22
#